data_AF-A0A813WX51-F1
#
_entry.id   AF-A0A813WX51-F1
#
_cell.length_a   1.000
_cell.length_b   1.000
_cell.length_c   1.000
_cell.angle_alpha   90.00
_cell.angle_beta   90.00
_cell.angle_gamma   90.00
#
_symmetry.space_group_name_H-M   'P 1'
#
loop_
_entity.id
_entity.type
_entity.pdbx_description
1 polymer ?
#
loop_
_entity_poly.entity_id
_entity_poly.type
_entity_poly.pdbx_seq_one_letter_code
_entity_poly.pdbx_strand_id
1 'polypeptide(L)'
;MSYTYRCQSANALVNNTTLTTLDLSENRIPDLGAQHIANALVNNNTLTTLNLRLNKIRDEGIQHLSNALASNTTRRTLDVCGNGIAKEQNGAT
;
A
#
# COMPACT_ATOMS: atom_id res chain seq x y z
N MET A 1 13.62 -9.92 -26.48
CA MET A 1 12.77 -8.78 -26.06
C MET A 1 11.91 -9.23 -24.89
N SER A 2 12.23 -8.83 -23.66
CA SER A 2 11.46 -9.23 -22.48
C SER A 2 10.23 -8.33 -22.35
N TYR A 3 9.05 -8.88 -22.60
CA TYR A 3 7.78 -8.22 -22.34
C TYR A 3 7.56 -8.16 -20.82
N THR A 4 7.91 -7.04 -20.20
CA THR A 4 7.54 -6.79 -18.81
C THR A 4 6.08 -6.38 -18.78
N TYR A 5 5.18 -7.33 -18.56
CA TYR A 5 3.76 -7.08 -18.32
C TYR A 5 3.60 -6.35 -16.99
N ARG A 6 3.80 -5.03 -17.00
CA ARG A 6 3.49 -4.18 -15.84
C ARG A 6 1.97 -4.19 -15.66
N CYS A 7 1.50 -4.66 -14.51
CA CYS A 7 0.10 -4.62 -14.10
C CYS A 7 -0.46 -3.20 -14.27
N GLN A 8 -1.45 -3.02 -15.15
CA GLN A 8 -1.94 -1.70 -15.58
C GLN A 8 -2.60 -0.88 -14.45
N SER A 9 -3.05 -1.54 -13.38
CA SER A 9 -3.73 -0.89 -12.24
C SER A 9 -2.81 0.01 -11.40
N ALA A 10 -1.53 -0.33 -11.26
CA ALA A 10 -0.55 0.52 -10.56
C ALA A 10 -0.15 1.77 -11.36
N ASN A 11 -0.35 1.75 -12.68
CA ASN A 11 0.15 2.78 -13.59
C ASN A 11 -0.55 4.13 -13.37
N ALA A 12 -1.81 4.12 -12.93
CA ALA A 12 -2.57 5.33 -12.65
C ALA A 12 -1.96 6.11 -11.49
N LEU A 13 -1.60 5.43 -10.39
CA LEU A 13 -0.94 6.05 -9.24
C LEU A 13 0.48 6.52 -9.59
N VAL A 14 1.26 5.71 -10.31
CA VAL A 14 2.64 6.06 -10.69
C VAL A 14 2.71 7.35 -11.50
N ASN A 15 1.79 7.56 -12.44
CA ASN A 15 1.80 8.73 -13.31
C ASN A 15 0.99 9.92 -12.77
N ASN A 16 0.33 9.77 -11.62
CA ASN A 16 -0.47 10.85 -11.06
C ASN A 16 0.44 11.87 -10.36
N THR A 17 0.50 13.08 -10.90
CA THR A 17 1.32 14.17 -10.38
C THR A 17 0.54 15.21 -9.57
N THR A 18 -0.76 15.02 -9.36
CA THR A 18 -1.64 16.01 -8.70
C THR A 18 -2.30 15.48 -7.44
N LEU A 19 -2.50 14.18 -7.34
CA LEU A 19 -3.20 13.54 -6.23
C LEU A 19 -2.29 13.49 -5.00
N THR A 20 -2.68 14.23 -3.96
CA THR A 20 -1.95 14.26 -2.68
C THR A 20 -2.54 13.33 -1.64
N THR A 21 -3.83 13.00 -1.73
CA THR A 21 -4.56 12.17 -0.78
C THR A 21 -5.36 11.09 -1.51
N LEU A 22 -5.28 9.85 -1.04
CA LEU A 22 -6.04 8.72 -1.55
C LEU A 22 -6.67 7.96 -0.39
N ASP A 23 -8.00 7.82 -0.43
CA ASP A 23 -8.75 7.01 0.52
C ASP A 23 -9.23 5.71 -0.16
N LEU A 24 -8.78 4.59 0.40
CA LEU A 24 -9.13 3.24 0.02
C LEU A 24 -9.63 2.42 1.24
N SER A 25 -10.11 3.10 2.28
CA SER A 25 -10.65 2.42 3.45
C SER A 25 -11.86 1.53 3.12
N GLU A 26 -12.05 0.45 3.89
CA GLU A 26 -13.20 -0.47 3.79
C GLU A 26 -13.37 -1.21 2.43
N ASN A 27 -12.31 -1.32 1.64
CA ASN A 27 -12.35 -1.93 0.30
C ASN A 27 -11.98 -3.42 0.25
N ARG A 28 -11.82 -4.08 1.40
CA ARG A 28 -11.42 -5.50 1.51
C ARG A 28 -10.12 -5.84 0.77
N ILE A 29 -9.20 -4.88 0.63
CA ILE A 29 -7.91 -5.04 -0.06
C ILE A 29 -7.11 -6.15 0.62
N PRO A 30 -6.72 -7.23 -0.09
CA PRO A 30 -5.85 -8.28 0.44
C PRO A 30 -4.36 -7.88 0.34
N ASP A 31 -3.47 -8.71 0.89
CA ASP A 31 -2.01 -8.53 0.83
C ASP A 31 -1.48 -8.27 -0.59
N LEU A 32 -1.98 -9.03 -1.56
CA LEU A 32 -1.64 -8.84 -2.97
C LEU A 32 -2.02 -7.44 -3.48
N GLY A 33 -3.14 -6.88 -3.02
CA GLY A 33 -3.53 -5.51 -3.37
C GLY A 33 -2.60 -4.49 -2.73
N ALA A 34 -2.20 -4.69 -1.47
CA ALA A 34 -1.22 -3.85 -0.79
C ALA A 34 0.16 -3.89 -1.49
N GLN A 35 0.58 -5.04 -2.02
CA GLN A 35 1.80 -5.16 -2.83
C GLN A 35 1.75 -4.31 -4.10
N HIS A 36 0.62 -4.32 -4.81
CA HIS A 36 0.44 -3.49 -6.00
C HIS A 36 0.49 -1.99 -5.68
N ILE A 37 -0.13 -1.60 -4.56
CA ILE A 37 -0.08 -0.22 -4.06
C ILE A 37 1.36 0.16 -3.70
N ALA A 38 2.07 -0.69 -2.96
CA ALA A 38 3.47 -0.49 -2.60
C ALA A 38 4.36 -0.26 -3.83
N ASN A 39 4.23 -1.10 -4.86
CA ASN A 39 4.97 -0.96 -6.11
C ASN A 39 4.69 0.38 -6.82
N ALA A 40 3.46 0.88 -6.73
CA ALA A 40 3.10 2.19 -7.27
C ALA A 40 3.70 3.35 -6.45
N LEU A 41 3.69 3.23 -5.12
CA LEU A 41 4.20 4.25 -4.19
C LEU A 41 5.71 4.48 -4.33
N VAL A 42 6.49 3.46 -4.72
CA VAL A 42 7.94 3.62 -4.95
C VAL A 42 8.23 4.72 -5.97
N ASN A 43 7.38 4.88 -6.99
CA ASN A 43 7.62 5.81 -8.10
C ASN A 43 6.72 7.05 -8.09
N ASN A 44 5.67 7.09 -7.26
CA ASN A 44 4.82 8.26 -7.11
C ASN A 44 5.45 9.21 -6.07
N ASN A 45 5.69 10.49 -6.37
CA ASN A 45 6.29 11.44 -5.42
C ASN A 45 5.33 12.53 -4.92
N THR A 46 4.04 12.43 -5.25
CA THR A 46 3.03 13.48 -5.05
C THR A 46 1.98 13.11 -4.00
N LEU A 47 1.67 11.82 -3.89
CA LEU A 47 0.80 11.28 -2.88
C LEU A 47 1.49 11.35 -1.52
N THR A 48 0.90 12.12 -0.62
CA THR A 48 1.39 12.34 0.75
C THR A 48 0.52 11.65 1.79
N THR A 49 -0.73 11.33 1.47
CA THR A 49 -1.65 10.67 2.41
C THR A 49 -2.34 9.48 1.75
N LEU A 50 -2.25 8.32 2.39
CA LEU A 50 -2.91 7.09 1.96
C LEU A 50 -3.67 6.46 3.14
N ASN A 51 -5.00 6.38 3.01
CA ASN A 51 -5.86 5.72 3.97
C ASN A 51 -6.22 4.30 3.47
N LEU A 52 -5.77 3.28 4.18
CA LEU A 52 -6.07 1.86 3.94
C LEU A 52 -6.80 1.22 5.12
N ARG A 53 -7.47 2.00 5.97
CA ARG A 53 -8.17 1.47 7.14
C ARG A 53 -9.19 0.39 6.80
N LEU A 54 -9.44 -0.51 7.73
CA LEU A 54 -10.52 -1.50 7.65
C LEU A 54 -10.47 -2.36 6.35
N ASN A 55 -9.26 -2.69 5.90
CA ASN A 55 -9.04 -3.62 4.79
C ASN A 55 -8.63 -5.01 5.30
N LYS A 56 -8.24 -5.91 4.38
CA LYS A 56 -7.79 -7.28 4.69
C LYS A 56 -6.28 -7.42 4.54
N ILE A 57 -5.53 -6.34 4.78
CA ILE A 57 -4.08 -6.33 4.72
C ILE A 57 -3.54 -6.98 6.00
N ARG A 58 -2.62 -7.92 5.87
CA ARG A 58 -1.93 -8.62 6.95
C ARG A 58 -0.44 -8.26 6.91
N ASP A 59 0.37 -8.98 7.68
CA ASP A 59 1.78 -8.69 7.87
C ASP A 59 2.57 -8.64 6.55
N GLU A 60 2.27 -9.54 5.60
CA GLU A 60 2.91 -9.55 4.28
C GLU A 60 2.62 -8.27 3.48
N GLY A 61 1.35 -7.86 3.41
CA GLY A 61 0.98 -6.62 2.74
C GLY A 61 1.56 -5.37 3.42
N ILE A 62 1.62 -5.36 4.76
CA ILE A 62 2.27 -4.27 5.51
C ILE A 62 3.78 -4.23 5.26
N GLN A 63 4.45 -5.37 5.14
CA GLN A 63 5.87 -5.44 4.83
C GLN A 63 6.16 -4.82 3.45
N HIS A 64 5.34 -5.11 2.44
CA HIS A 64 5.45 -4.46 1.13
C HIS A 64 5.29 -2.95 1.22
N LEU A 65 4.25 -2.46 1.91
CA LEU A 65 4.01 -1.02 2.10
C LEU A 65 5.18 -0.35 2.84
N SER A 66 5.71 -0.98 3.89
CA SER A 66 6.84 -0.48 4.67
C SER A 66 8.10 -0.36 3.83
N ASN A 67 8.40 -1.38 3.02
CA ASN A 67 9.55 -1.36 2.11
C ASN A 67 9.43 -0.25 1.05
N ALA A 68 8.23 -0.03 0.51
CA ALA A 68 7.99 1.06 -0.43
C ALA A 68 8.17 2.45 0.21
N LEU A 69 7.71 2.63 1.45
CA LEU A 69 7.91 3.87 2.20
C LEU A 69 9.38 4.10 2.55
N ALA A 70 10.14 3.06 2.86
CA ALA A 70 11.58 3.16 3.12
C ALA A 70 12.39 3.48 1.85
N SER A 71 11.91 3.06 0.68
CA SER A 71 12.59 3.23 -0.60
C SER A 71 12.33 4.58 -1.26
N ASN A 72 11.33 5.33 -0.80
CA ASN A 72 10.92 6.59 -1.39
C ASN A 72 11.18 7.76 -0.43
N THR A 73 11.70 8.87 -0.94
CA THR A 73 12.10 10.04 -0.14
C THR A 73 10.97 11.01 0.19
N THR A 74 9.82 10.91 -0.49
CA THR A 74 8.63 11.70 -0.19
C THR A 74 8.04 11.25 1.15
N ARG A 75 7.86 12.20 2.06
CA ARG A 75 7.28 11.94 3.38
C ARG A 75 5.77 11.71 3.24
N ARG A 76 5.27 10.58 3.78
CA ARG A 76 3.86 10.20 3.68
C ARG A 76 3.26 9.81 5.01
N THR A 77 1.96 9.99 5.10
CA THR A 77 1.11 9.44 6.15
C THR A 77 0.39 8.22 5.59
N LEU A 78 0.55 7.08 6.26
CA LEU A 78 -0.12 5.82 5.94
C LEU A 78 -0.98 5.41 7.12
N ASP A 79 -2.30 5.29 6.90
CA ASP A 79 -3.23 4.75 7.90
C ASP A 79 -3.64 3.33 7.53
N VAL A 80 -3.24 2.36 8.34
CA VAL A 80 -3.58 0.94 8.19
C VAL A 80 -4.40 0.43 9.38
N CYS A 81 -5.02 1.30 10.17
CA CYS A 81 -5.80 0.90 11.33
C CYS A 81 -6.96 -0.03 10.96
N GLY A 82 -7.22 -1.05 11.78
CA GLY A 82 -8.32 -2.00 11.56
C GLY A 82 -8.09 -2.98 10.39
N ASN A 83 -6.84 -3.12 9.93
CA ASN A 83 -6.44 -4.21 9.06
C ASN A 83 -6.19 -5.51 9.83
N GLY A 84 -6.06 -6.62 9.11
CA GLY A 84 -5.69 -7.93 9.64
C GLY A 84 -4.19 -8.07 9.95
N ILE A 85 -3.51 -6.96 10.24
CA ILE A 85 -2.16 -6.96 10.81
C ILE A 85 -2.24 -7.82 12.05
N ALA A 86 -1.36 -8.79 12.20
CA ALA A 86 -1.45 -9.75 13.27
C ALA A 86 -1.69 -9.00 14.58
N LYS A 87 -2.90 -9.16 15.12
CA LYS A 87 -3.03 -9.14 16.57
C LYS A 87 -1.96 -10.14 16.99
N GLU A 88 -0.96 -9.71 17.75
CA GLU A 88 -0.16 -10.63 18.56
C GLU A 88 -1.13 -11.70 19.04
N GLN A 89 -0.83 -12.96 18.72
CA GLN A 89 -1.60 -14.12 19.16
C GLN A 89 -1.58 -14.10 20.69
N ASN A 90 -2.47 -13.32 21.29
CA ASN A 90 -2.58 -13.22 22.73
C ASN A 90 -3.71 -14.17 23.12
N GLY A 91 -3.29 -15.39 23.44
CA GLY A 91 -4.12 -16.49 23.93
C GLY A 91 -3.90 -17.76 23.11
N ALA A 92 -3.57 -18.91 23.68
CA ALA A 92 -3.33 -19.29 25.06
C ALA A 92 -2.59 -20.65 25.00
N THR A 93 -1.72 -20.90 25.97
CA THR A 93 -1.36 -22.28 26.35
C THR A 93 -2.52 -22.91 27.10
#